data_AF-A0A3D3R8D5-F1
#
_entry.id   AF-A0A3D3R8D5-F1
#
_cell.length_a   1.000
_cell.length_b   1.000
_cell.length_c   1.000
_cell.angle_alpha   90.00
_cell.angle_beta   90.00
_cell.angle_gamma   90.00
#
_symmetry.space_group_name_H-M   'P 1'
#
loop_
_entity.id
_entity.type
_entity.pdbx_description
1 polymer ?
#
loop_
_entity_poly.entity_id
_entity_poly.type
_entity_poly.pdbx_seq_one_letter_code
_entity_poly.pdbx_strand_id
1 'polypeptide(L)'
;MAKSSIPHVALLIETSRSHGRGLLNGIRQFIAEKEEWSVFLMPRSLDSQVPEWISRWKGDGILCRTTSQEMADAITKSGIPALELRSTKLKHSFPFLGIDNRAMGRMVAEHFLERGIRHFGVYEIGCEVYFEQRCENYIQTINNAGYEVSVFSSPDDSEVPREWEKHQEKMVKWVSGLPKPAGVMACTDLLGFWLLDACDRAGISVPDEVAVVGAENDDILCMMARPPLSSVAYNSTRIGYEAAALLSRIMKGGSVPEEPYLLKPLGIVTRQSSDVVAVDDPELALALRFIRENACKGIQVTDILKAVPMSRTALERQMKSAIGRSPKAEIIRTQIERAKELLASTDLSLSQITQRIGFRHTQHFSTLFKEKVGETPGEFRSQMH
;
A
#
# COMPACT_ATOMS: atom_id res chain seq x y z
N MET A 1 -36.36 -33.43 -7.70
CA MET A 1 -35.61 -32.16 -7.65
C MET A 1 -34.13 -32.52 -7.66
N ALA A 2 -33.41 -32.20 -8.73
CA ALA A 2 -31.96 -32.45 -8.76
C ALA A 2 -31.33 -31.61 -7.64
N LYS A 3 -30.56 -32.24 -6.75
CA LYS A 3 -29.72 -31.53 -5.78
C LYS A 3 -28.87 -30.55 -6.60
N SER A 4 -29.05 -29.25 -6.38
CA SER A 4 -28.12 -28.25 -6.89
C SER A 4 -26.72 -28.71 -6.49
N SER A 5 -25.89 -29.11 -7.46
CA SER A 5 -24.55 -29.57 -7.14
C SER A 5 -23.77 -28.41 -6.54
N ILE A 6 -23.09 -28.67 -5.42
CA ILE A 6 -22.18 -27.72 -4.78
C ILE A 6 -21.11 -27.36 -5.82
N PRO A 7 -20.92 -26.07 -6.17
CA PRO A 7 -19.89 -25.66 -7.12
C PRO A 7 -18.50 -26.15 -6.70
N HIS A 8 -17.77 -26.74 -7.64
CA HIS A 8 -16.42 -27.25 -7.44
C HIS A 8 -15.40 -26.29 -8.05
N VAL A 9 -14.70 -25.53 -7.21
CA VAL A 9 -13.87 -24.39 -7.63
C VAL A 9 -12.40 -24.64 -7.32
N ALA A 10 -11.53 -24.40 -8.31
CA ALA A 10 -10.09 -24.43 -8.13
C ALA A 10 -9.53 -23.05 -7.79
N LEU A 11 -8.64 -22.99 -6.79
CA LEU A 11 -7.93 -21.77 -6.39
C LEU A 11 -6.45 -21.90 -6.77
N LEU A 12 -6.05 -21.14 -7.79
CA LEU A 12 -4.69 -21.00 -8.28
C LEU A 12 -4.11 -19.67 -7.82
N ILE A 13 -4.05 -19.50 -6.50
CA ILE A 13 -3.57 -18.29 -5.81
C ILE A 13 -2.34 -18.70 -4.98
N GLU A 14 -1.30 -17.88 -5.03
CA GLU A 14 -0.10 -18.10 -4.25
C GLU A 14 -0.34 -17.83 -2.75
N THR A 15 0.38 -18.55 -1.89
CA THR A 15 0.21 -18.44 -0.43
C THR A 15 1.41 -17.79 0.26
N SER A 16 2.47 -17.47 -0.50
CA SER A 16 3.73 -16.95 0.02
C SER A 16 3.64 -15.51 0.52
N ARG A 17 2.73 -14.69 -0.02
CA ARG A 17 2.60 -13.26 0.34
C ARG A 17 1.31 -12.96 1.10
N SER A 18 1.33 -11.83 1.83
CA SER A 18 0.15 -11.31 2.56
C SER A 18 -1.05 -11.10 1.63
N HIS A 19 -0.81 -10.56 0.43
CA HIS A 19 -1.85 -10.33 -0.58
C HIS A 19 -2.62 -11.61 -0.95
N GLY A 20 -1.93 -12.67 -1.39
CA GLY A 20 -2.57 -13.95 -1.74
C GLY A 20 -3.33 -14.58 -0.58
N ARG A 21 -2.78 -14.51 0.65
CA ARG A 21 -3.50 -14.96 1.86
C ARG A 21 -4.75 -14.13 2.14
N GLY A 22 -4.70 -12.81 1.91
CA GLY A 22 -5.86 -11.93 1.98
C GLY A 22 -6.95 -12.32 0.98
N LEU A 23 -6.59 -12.59 -0.29
CA LEU A 23 -7.53 -13.09 -1.29
C LEU A 23 -8.25 -14.35 -0.82
N LEU A 24 -7.50 -15.33 -0.31
CA LEU A 24 -8.05 -16.59 0.21
C LEU A 24 -9.00 -16.37 1.40
N ASN A 25 -8.66 -15.45 2.31
CA ASN A 25 -9.56 -15.08 3.42
C ASN A 25 -10.87 -14.48 2.92
N GLY A 26 -10.82 -13.61 1.91
CA GLY A 26 -11.99 -13.02 1.27
C GLY A 26 -12.90 -14.05 0.62
N ILE A 27 -12.29 -14.96 -0.14
CA ILE A 27 -13.01 -16.08 -0.79
C ILE A 27 -13.69 -16.94 0.28
N ARG A 28 -12.99 -17.29 1.36
CA ARG A 28 -13.55 -18.05 2.48
C ARG A 28 -14.73 -17.32 3.14
N GLN A 29 -14.64 -16.00 3.33
CA GLN A 29 -15.73 -15.19 3.89
C GLN A 29 -16.97 -15.25 2.99
N PHE A 30 -16.80 -15.04 1.68
CA PHE A 30 -17.92 -15.13 0.73
C PHE A 30 -18.60 -16.51 0.76
N ILE A 31 -17.81 -17.58 0.73
CA ILE A 31 -18.33 -18.97 0.79
C ILE A 31 -19.11 -19.17 2.09
N ALA A 32 -18.57 -18.76 3.24
CA ALA A 32 -19.24 -18.93 4.52
C ALA A 32 -20.57 -18.13 4.62
N GLU A 33 -20.66 -16.97 3.95
CA GLU A 33 -21.80 -16.06 4.06
C GLU A 33 -22.89 -16.28 3.01
N LYS A 34 -22.52 -16.71 1.80
CA LYS A 34 -23.41 -16.67 0.63
C LYS A 34 -23.66 -18.04 0.02
N GLU A 35 -22.64 -18.88 -0.11
CA GLU A 35 -22.70 -20.10 -0.93
C GLU A 35 -21.77 -21.21 -0.44
N GLU A 36 -22.23 -22.44 -0.41
CA GLU A 36 -21.34 -23.58 -0.17
C GLU A 36 -20.60 -23.95 -1.46
N TRP A 37 -19.26 -23.94 -1.44
CA TRP A 37 -18.39 -24.40 -2.52
C TRP A 37 -17.51 -25.57 -2.05
N SER A 38 -17.27 -26.54 -2.93
CA SER A 38 -16.18 -27.51 -2.80
C SER A 38 -14.92 -26.88 -3.38
N VAL A 39 -13.89 -26.67 -2.56
CA VAL A 39 -12.71 -25.90 -2.95
C VAL A 39 -11.49 -26.81 -3.09
N PHE A 40 -10.83 -26.75 -4.24
CA PHE A 40 -9.51 -27.31 -4.44
C PHE A 40 -8.46 -26.19 -4.37
N LEU A 41 -7.70 -26.14 -3.27
CA LEU A 41 -6.60 -25.20 -3.07
C LEU A 41 -5.28 -25.98 -3.02
N MET A 42 -4.33 -25.56 -3.86
CA MET A 42 -2.95 -26.07 -3.80
C MET A 42 -2.02 -24.94 -3.36
N PRO A 43 -1.25 -25.12 -2.26
CA PRO A 43 -0.24 -24.13 -1.85
C PRO A 43 0.80 -23.91 -2.95
N ARG A 44 1.05 -22.64 -3.31
CA ARG A 44 1.90 -22.26 -4.44
C ARG A 44 2.67 -20.98 -4.16
N SER A 45 3.77 -20.81 -4.89
CA SER A 45 4.57 -19.58 -5.00
C SER A 45 4.32 -18.90 -6.35
N LEU A 46 4.79 -17.66 -6.53
CA LEU A 46 4.65 -16.91 -7.79
C LEU A 46 5.41 -17.53 -8.97
N ASP A 47 6.43 -18.34 -8.70
CA ASP A 47 7.26 -19.06 -9.67
C ASP A 47 6.81 -20.52 -9.88
N SER A 48 5.70 -20.95 -9.27
CA SER A 48 5.23 -22.33 -9.38
C SER A 48 4.80 -22.67 -10.83
N GLN A 49 5.22 -23.85 -11.32
CA GLN A 49 4.89 -24.36 -12.66
C GLN A 49 3.40 -24.67 -12.83
N VAL A 50 2.89 -24.56 -14.06
CA VAL A 50 1.48 -24.83 -14.41
C VAL A 50 1.06 -26.20 -13.86
N PRO A 51 -0.04 -26.29 -13.09
CA PRO A 51 -0.49 -27.58 -12.58
C PRO A 51 -0.93 -28.50 -13.71
N GLU A 52 -0.33 -29.70 -13.83
CA GLU A 52 -0.63 -30.66 -14.90
C GLU A 52 -2.13 -31.02 -14.98
N TRP A 53 -2.79 -31.06 -13.82
CA TRP A 53 -4.20 -31.41 -13.68
C TRP A 53 -5.16 -30.37 -14.26
N ILE A 54 -4.72 -29.13 -14.55
CA ILE A 54 -5.63 -28.07 -15.03
C ILE A 54 -6.34 -28.46 -16.33
N SER A 55 -5.62 -29.16 -17.21
CA SER A 55 -6.15 -29.70 -18.47
C SER A 55 -7.22 -30.78 -18.27
N ARG A 56 -7.25 -31.40 -17.10
CA ARG A 56 -8.17 -32.48 -16.70
C ARG A 56 -9.17 -32.02 -15.64
N TRP A 57 -9.15 -30.74 -15.27
CA TRP A 57 -10.07 -30.18 -14.29
C TRP A 57 -11.50 -30.27 -14.83
N LYS A 58 -12.42 -30.76 -13.98
CA LYS A 58 -13.85 -30.90 -14.30
C LYS A 58 -14.72 -30.16 -13.28
N GLY A 59 -14.18 -29.09 -12.70
CA GLY A 59 -14.93 -28.23 -11.80
C GLY A 59 -15.72 -27.16 -12.55
N ASP A 60 -16.41 -26.34 -11.77
CA ASP A 60 -17.33 -25.32 -12.25
C ASP A 60 -16.66 -23.95 -12.41
N GLY A 61 -15.54 -23.71 -11.70
CA GLY A 61 -14.86 -22.41 -11.74
C GLY A 61 -13.38 -22.46 -11.37
N ILE A 62 -12.66 -21.41 -11.76
CA ILE A 62 -11.23 -21.20 -11.47
C ILE A 62 -11.01 -19.74 -11.03
N LEU A 63 -10.45 -19.53 -9.84
CA LEU A 63 -9.82 -18.25 -9.47
C LEU A 63 -8.32 -18.40 -9.65
N CYS A 64 -7.69 -17.52 -10.42
CA CYS A 64 -6.28 -17.65 -10.74
C CYS A 64 -5.49 -16.35 -10.60
N ARG A 65 -4.18 -16.54 -10.38
CA ARG A 65 -3.15 -15.54 -10.59
C ARG A 65 -2.15 -16.11 -11.57
N THR A 66 -2.30 -15.79 -12.84
CA THR A 66 -1.43 -16.38 -13.87
C THR A 66 0.01 -15.88 -13.75
N THR A 67 0.97 -16.76 -14.04
CA THR A 67 2.41 -16.48 -13.93
C THR A 67 3.14 -16.72 -15.24
N SER A 68 2.50 -17.38 -16.20
CA SER A 68 3.05 -17.67 -17.53
C SER A 68 1.94 -17.74 -18.58
N GLN A 69 2.30 -17.50 -19.85
CA GLN A 69 1.36 -17.64 -20.97
C GLN A 69 0.84 -19.08 -21.09
N GLU A 70 1.68 -20.06 -20.77
CA GLU A 70 1.28 -21.48 -20.72
C GLU A 70 0.12 -21.71 -19.74
N MET A 71 0.17 -21.08 -18.56
CA MET A 71 -0.91 -21.18 -17.56
C MET A 71 -2.20 -20.55 -18.07
N ALA A 72 -2.10 -19.34 -18.64
CA ALA A 72 -3.24 -18.63 -19.21
C ALA A 72 -3.90 -19.42 -20.36
N ASP A 73 -3.09 -19.99 -21.24
CA ASP A 73 -3.55 -20.83 -22.35
C ASP A 73 -4.22 -22.12 -21.83
N ALA A 74 -3.66 -22.76 -20.81
CA ALA A 74 -4.21 -23.97 -20.23
C ALA A 74 -5.56 -23.74 -19.56
N ILE A 75 -5.72 -22.63 -18.84
CA ILE A 75 -7.00 -22.20 -18.26
C ILE A 75 -8.01 -21.90 -19.37
N THR A 76 -7.60 -21.15 -20.39
CA THR A 76 -8.47 -20.81 -21.54
C THR A 76 -8.96 -22.06 -22.27
N LYS A 77 -8.07 -23.04 -22.52
CA LYS A 77 -8.39 -24.31 -23.19
C LYS A 77 -9.32 -25.21 -22.37
N SER A 78 -9.38 -25.04 -21.05
CA SER A 78 -10.29 -25.83 -20.20
C SER A 78 -11.77 -25.53 -20.48
N GLY A 79 -12.08 -24.32 -20.99
CA GLY A 79 -13.46 -23.87 -21.21
C GLY A 79 -14.26 -23.61 -19.93
N ILE A 80 -13.61 -23.70 -18.76
CA ILE A 80 -14.24 -23.50 -17.45
C ILE A 80 -14.26 -21.99 -17.12
N PRO A 81 -15.35 -21.47 -16.55
CA PRO A 81 -15.41 -20.11 -16.01
C PRO A 81 -14.18 -19.77 -15.16
N ALA A 82 -13.44 -18.75 -15.56
CA ALA A 82 -12.23 -18.31 -14.86
C ALA A 82 -12.30 -16.81 -14.56
N LEU A 83 -11.57 -16.38 -13.54
CA LEU A 83 -11.37 -14.97 -13.18
C LEU A 83 -9.91 -14.75 -12.78
N GLU A 84 -9.27 -13.79 -13.44
CA GLU A 84 -7.91 -13.35 -13.17
C GLU A 84 -7.88 -12.39 -11.97
N LEU A 85 -6.93 -12.59 -11.07
CA LEU A 85 -6.69 -11.77 -9.87
C LEU A 85 -5.30 -11.11 -9.88
N ARG A 86 -4.55 -11.25 -10.97
CA ARG A 86 -3.28 -10.57 -11.21
C ARG A 86 -3.38 -9.80 -12.52
N SER A 87 -3.21 -8.48 -12.46
CA SER A 87 -3.02 -7.71 -13.69
C SER A 87 -1.75 -8.20 -14.37
N THR A 88 -1.82 -8.57 -15.64
CA THR A 88 -0.70 -9.18 -16.33
C THR A 88 -0.65 -8.79 -17.81
N LYS A 89 0.53 -8.89 -18.43
CA LYS A 89 0.71 -8.72 -19.90
C LYS A 89 0.25 -9.95 -20.69
N LEU A 90 -0.09 -11.04 -19.99
CA LEU A 90 -0.47 -12.30 -20.60
C LEU A 90 -1.80 -12.18 -21.33
N LYS A 91 -1.92 -12.85 -22.48
CA LYS A 91 -3.14 -12.85 -23.27
C LYS A 91 -4.09 -13.93 -22.74
N HIS A 92 -5.28 -13.53 -22.30
CA HIS A 92 -6.34 -14.45 -21.89
C HIS A 92 -7.73 -13.88 -22.19
N SER A 93 -8.76 -14.74 -22.18
CA SER A 93 -10.15 -14.37 -22.51
C SER A 93 -11.06 -14.17 -21.30
N PHE A 94 -10.60 -14.48 -20.10
CA PHE A 94 -11.37 -14.34 -18.87
C PHE A 94 -11.23 -12.93 -18.24
N PRO A 95 -12.24 -12.46 -17.50
CA PRO A 95 -12.22 -11.14 -16.85
C PRO A 95 -11.10 -11.01 -15.82
N PHE A 96 -10.76 -9.76 -15.52
CA PHE A 96 -9.82 -9.39 -14.47
C PHE A 96 -10.52 -8.57 -13.37
N LEU A 97 -10.25 -8.93 -12.12
CA LEU A 97 -10.61 -8.15 -10.95
C LEU A 97 -9.34 -7.87 -10.13
N GLY A 98 -9.12 -6.60 -9.79
CA GLY A 98 -7.93 -6.22 -9.04
C GLY A 98 -8.04 -4.83 -8.42
N ILE A 99 -6.90 -4.17 -8.31
CA ILE A 99 -6.78 -2.85 -7.67
C ILE A 99 -6.46 -1.77 -8.70
N ASP A 100 -6.98 -0.56 -8.48
CA ASP A 100 -6.66 0.62 -9.28
C ASP A 100 -5.24 1.11 -8.97
N ASN A 101 -4.29 0.65 -9.79
CA ASN A 101 -2.88 1.01 -9.67
C ASN A 101 -2.60 2.47 -10.06
N ARG A 102 -3.46 3.06 -10.90
CA ARG A 102 -3.34 4.47 -11.28
C ARG A 102 -3.65 5.37 -10.09
N ALA A 103 -4.70 5.02 -9.34
CA ALA A 103 -5.02 5.69 -8.09
C ALA A 103 -3.87 5.59 -7.07
N MET A 104 -3.22 4.43 -6.93
CA MET A 104 -2.07 4.29 -6.03
C MET A 104 -0.93 5.24 -6.35
N GLY A 105 -0.49 5.28 -7.62
CA GLY A 105 0.59 6.18 -8.05
C GLY A 105 0.26 7.66 -7.79
N ARG A 106 -0.98 8.06 -8.09
CA ARG A 106 -1.48 9.42 -7.82
C ARG A 106 -1.44 9.76 -6.33
N MET A 107 -1.92 8.86 -5.46
CA MET A 107 -1.95 9.08 -4.02
C MET A 107 -0.56 9.29 -3.43
N VAL A 108 0.45 8.55 -3.89
CA VAL A 108 1.83 8.73 -3.43
C VAL A 108 2.41 10.07 -3.90
N ALA A 109 2.12 10.47 -5.13
CA ALA A 109 2.53 11.78 -5.65
C ALA A 109 1.91 12.93 -4.83
N GLU A 110 0.59 12.89 -4.63
CA GLU A 110 -0.15 13.86 -3.81
C GLU A 110 0.39 13.89 -2.36
N HIS A 111 0.68 12.73 -1.77
CA HIS A 111 1.24 12.64 -0.42
C HIS A 111 2.57 13.38 -0.26
N PHE A 112 3.47 13.29 -1.25
CA PHE A 112 4.74 14.02 -1.22
C PHE A 112 4.56 15.52 -1.53
N LEU A 113 3.70 15.87 -2.50
CA LEU A 113 3.40 17.26 -2.85
C LEU A 113 2.79 18.03 -1.66
N GLU A 114 1.83 17.43 -0.95
CA GLU A 114 1.21 18.01 0.26
C GLU A 114 2.19 18.19 1.43
N ARG A 115 3.34 17.51 1.37
CA ARG A 115 4.44 17.62 2.35
C ARG A 115 5.53 18.58 1.89
N GLY A 116 5.32 19.31 0.79
CA GLY A 116 6.25 20.34 0.31
C GLY A 116 7.52 19.80 -0.35
N ILE A 117 7.58 18.49 -0.63
CA ILE A 117 8.72 17.88 -1.33
C ILE A 117 8.74 18.39 -2.79
N ARG A 118 9.94 18.65 -3.31
CA ARG A 118 10.15 19.20 -4.67
C ARG A 118 11.10 18.37 -5.54
N HIS A 119 11.72 17.35 -4.95
CA HIS A 119 12.61 16.44 -5.64
C HIS A 119 12.06 15.03 -5.51
N PHE A 120 11.98 14.32 -6.63
CA PHE A 120 11.23 13.08 -6.69
C PHE A 120 12.07 11.96 -7.28
N GLY A 121 11.94 10.78 -6.69
CA GLY A 121 12.46 9.54 -7.22
C GLY A 121 11.37 8.49 -7.33
N VAL A 122 11.60 7.49 -8.18
CA VAL A 122 10.84 6.24 -8.18
C VAL A 122 11.81 5.07 -8.29
N TYR A 123 11.64 4.10 -7.40
CA TYR A 123 12.27 2.79 -7.51
C TYR A 123 11.26 1.82 -8.14
N GLU A 124 11.44 1.54 -9.43
CA GLU A 124 10.53 0.77 -10.25
C GLU A 124 11.01 -0.65 -10.56
N ILE A 125 10.07 -1.46 -11.04
CA ILE A 125 10.30 -2.77 -11.63
C ILE A 125 9.41 -2.93 -12.86
N GLY A 126 10.00 -3.30 -14.00
CA GLY A 126 9.33 -3.34 -15.31
C GLY A 126 8.61 -4.67 -15.64
N CYS A 127 8.41 -5.54 -14.65
CA CYS A 127 8.01 -6.92 -14.93
C CYS A 127 6.51 -7.12 -15.19
N GLU A 128 5.64 -6.20 -14.75
CA GLU A 128 4.19 -6.36 -14.84
C GLU A 128 3.46 -5.04 -15.15
N VAL A 129 2.31 -5.15 -15.84
CA VAL A 129 1.47 -3.99 -16.24
C VAL A 129 1.09 -3.11 -15.05
N TYR A 130 0.79 -3.71 -13.90
CA TYR A 130 0.33 -2.94 -12.74
C TYR A 130 1.47 -2.16 -12.06
N PHE A 131 2.69 -2.67 -12.11
CA PHE A 131 3.87 -1.94 -11.65
C PHE A 131 4.14 -0.74 -12.55
N GLU A 132 4.06 -0.93 -13.87
CA GLU A 132 4.17 0.16 -14.85
C GLU A 132 3.09 1.21 -14.63
N GLN A 133 1.81 0.82 -14.58
CA GLN A 133 0.69 1.75 -14.37
C GLN A 133 0.85 2.59 -13.10
N ARG A 134 1.33 1.97 -12.02
CA ARG A 134 1.56 2.64 -10.72
C ARG A 134 2.68 3.68 -10.84
N CYS A 135 3.83 3.30 -11.38
CA CYS A 135 4.97 4.20 -11.57
C CYS A 135 4.67 5.31 -12.59
N GLU A 136 4.06 4.99 -13.72
CA GLU A 136 3.67 5.95 -14.75
C GLU A 136 2.71 7.02 -14.22
N ASN A 137 1.70 6.62 -13.42
CA ASN A 137 0.76 7.59 -12.86
C ASN A 137 1.41 8.46 -11.78
N TYR A 138 2.34 7.92 -11.01
CA TYR A 138 3.16 8.71 -10.09
C TYR A 138 3.97 9.76 -10.86
N ILE A 139 4.75 9.33 -11.86
CA ILE A 139 5.57 10.20 -12.71
C ILE A 139 4.71 11.26 -13.39
N GLN A 140 3.58 10.87 -13.99
CA GLN A 140 2.67 11.79 -14.66
C GLN A 140 2.10 12.83 -13.70
N THR A 141 1.71 12.43 -12.49
CA THR A 141 1.15 13.35 -11.49
C THR A 141 2.19 14.37 -11.04
N ILE A 142 3.44 13.96 -10.83
CA ILE A 142 4.55 14.85 -10.48
C ILE A 142 4.92 15.78 -11.65
N ASN A 143 5.00 15.26 -12.88
CA ASN A 143 5.27 16.06 -14.08
C ASN A 143 4.19 17.13 -14.29
N ASN A 144 2.90 16.79 -14.07
CA ASN A 144 1.80 17.74 -14.15
C ASN A 144 1.89 18.84 -13.08
N ALA A 145 2.56 18.59 -11.95
CA ALA A 145 2.86 19.58 -10.92
C ALA A 145 4.11 20.43 -11.24
N GLY A 146 4.79 20.16 -12.36
CA GLY A 146 5.94 20.93 -12.85
C GLY A 146 7.31 20.46 -12.33
N TYR A 147 7.40 19.24 -11.83
CA TYR A 147 8.65 18.65 -11.32
C TYR A 147 9.08 17.43 -12.14
N GLU A 148 10.36 17.11 -12.12
CA GLU A 148 10.91 15.90 -12.75
C GLU A 148 11.09 14.77 -11.74
N VAL A 149 11.04 13.53 -12.22
CA VAL A 149 11.23 12.31 -11.42
C VAL A 149 12.48 11.56 -11.88
N SER A 150 13.39 11.29 -10.95
CA SER A 150 14.52 10.38 -11.18
C SER A 150 14.06 8.93 -11.08
N VAL A 151 14.42 8.10 -12.05
CA VAL A 151 14.02 6.68 -12.10
C VAL A 151 15.21 5.79 -11.78
N PHE A 152 15.00 4.82 -10.88
CA PHE A 152 15.91 3.71 -10.65
C PHE A 152 15.15 2.40 -10.84
N SER A 153 15.64 1.53 -11.72
CA SER A 153 14.94 0.30 -12.09
C SER A 153 15.66 -0.93 -11.53
N SER A 154 14.89 -1.91 -11.03
CA SER A 154 15.43 -3.22 -10.64
C SER A 154 15.96 -3.98 -11.88
N PRO A 155 17.12 -4.66 -11.81
CA PRO A 155 17.65 -5.43 -12.93
C PRO A 155 16.78 -6.65 -13.27
N ASP A 156 16.84 -7.04 -14.55
CA ASP A 156 16.29 -8.28 -15.12
C ASP A 156 14.77 -8.48 -14.98
N ASP A 157 13.98 -7.42 -14.77
CA ASP A 157 12.53 -7.52 -14.53
C ASP A 157 12.19 -8.55 -13.43
N SER A 158 13.12 -8.76 -12.49
CA SER A 158 12.97 -9.65 -11.36
C SER A 158 12.84 -8.81 -10.10
N GLU A 159 11.92 -9.23 -9.23
CA GLU A 159 11.74 -8.57 -7.95
C GLU A 159 12.93 -8.82 -7.02
N VAL A 160 13.70 -9.90 -7.23
CA VAL A 160 14.93 -10.16 -6.50
C VAL A 160 16.12 -10.10 -7.46
N PRO A 161 17.08 -9.17 -7.27
CA PRO A 161 18.26 -9.09 -8.11
C PRO A 161 19.19 -10.28 -7.84
N ARG A 162 19.80 -10.83 -8.89
CA ARG A 162 20.76 -11.96 -8.78
C ARG A 162 22.00 -11.60 -7.95
N GLU A 163 22.49 -10.36 -8.12
CA GLU A 163 23.64 -9.81 -7.39
C GLU A 163 23.16 -8.72 -6.40
N TRP A 164 22.59 -9.16 -5.27
CA TRP A 164 21.99 -8.27 -4.26
C TRP A 164 22.90 -7.10 -3.83
N GLU A 165 24.12 -7.37 -3.36
CA GLU A 165 25.02 -6.33 -2.85
C GLU A 165 25.41 -5.30 -3.92
N LYS A 166 25.66 -5.74 -5.15
CA LYS A 166 25.99 -4.86 -6.27
C LYS A 166 24.81 -3.97 -6.69
N HIS A 167 23.60 -4.51 -6.60
CA HIS A 167 22.38 -3.72 -6.79
C HIS A 167 22.24 -2.67 -5.69
N GLN A 168 22.50 -3.04 -4.45
CA GLN A 168 22.46 -2.15 -3.30
C GLN A 168 23.49 -1.01 -3.40
N GLU A 169 24.72 -1.29 -3.85
CA GLU A 169 25.73 -0.26 -4.11
C GLU A 169 25.29 0.77 -5.16
N LYS A 170 24.60 0.34 -6.22
CA LYS A 170 24.06 1.24 -7.24
C LYS A 170 22.92 2.08 -6.67
N MET A 171 22.04 1.47 -5.87
CA MET A 171 20.94 2.16 -5.22
C MET A 171 21.46 3.22 -4.25
N VAL A 172 22.48 2.91 -3.45
CA VAL A 172 23.19 3.85 -2.56
C VAL A 172 23.70 5.05 -3.37
N LYS A 173 24.39 4.82 -4.48
CA LYS A 173 24.89 5.92 -5.34
C LYS A 173 23.75 6.78 -5.91
N TRP A 174 22.67 6.14 -6.37
CA TRP A 174 21.52 6.83 -6.92
C TRP A 174 20.82 7.70 -5.87
N VAL A 175 20.48 7.13 -4.71
CA VAL A 175 19.78 7.86 -3.65
C VAL A 175 20.64 8.98 -3.08
N SER A 176 21.97 8.80 -2.95
CA SER A 176 22.89 9.86 -2.54
C SER A 176 22.99 11.00 -3.56
N GLY A 177 22.75 10.72 -4.84
CA GLY A 177 22.78 11.72 -5.92
C GLY A 177 21.49 12.55 -6.05
N LEU A 178 20.40 12.16 -5.39
CA LEU A 178 19.14 12.92 -5.45
C LEU A 178 19.25 14.24 -4.68
N PRO A 179 18.81 15.39 -5.25
CA PRO A 179 18.68 16.63 -4.50
C PRO A 179 17.74 16.46 -3.30
N LYS A 180 18.10 17.04 -2.15
CA LYS A 180 17.38 16.86 -0.87
C LYS A 180 16.62 18.13 -0.48
N PRO A 181 15.46 18.01 0.19
CA PRO A 181 14.77 16.77 0.55
C PRO A 181 14.07 16.11 -0.65
N ALA A 182 14.11 14.78 -0.74
CA ALA A 182 13.50 14.00 -1.81
C ALA A 182 12.38 13.08 -1.32
N GLY A 183 11.36 12.87 -2.16
CA GLY A 183 10.32 11.87 -1.97
C GLY A 183 10.51 10.74 -2.98
N VAL A 184 10.67 9.52 -2.50
CA VAL A 184 10.86 8.34 -3.34
C VAL A 184 9.71 7.36 -3.19
N MET A 185 9.01 7.11 -4.29
CA MET A 185 8.05 6.02 -4.36
C MET A 185 8.79 4.71 -4.63
N ALA A 186 8.57 3.69 -3.83
CA ALA A 186 8.97 2.32 -4.15
C ALA A 186 7.77 1.57 -4.75
N CYS A 187 8.00 0.85 -5.84
CA CYS A 187 6.92 0.18 -6.55
C CYS A 187 6.24 -0.91 -5.71
N THR A 188 6.97 -1.59 -4.83
CA THR A 188 6.43 -2.51 -3.82
C THR A 188 7.04 -2.24 -2.44
N ASP A 189 6.45 -2.77 -1.39
CA ASP A 189 7.03 -2.67 -0.04
C ASP A 189 8.37 -3.39 0.09
N LEU A 190 8.64 -4.43 -0.71
CA LEU A 190 9.95 -5.09 -0.72
C LEU A 190 11.02 -4.15 -1.27
N LEU A 191 10.71 -3.46 -2.37
CA LEU A 191 11.59 -2.43 -2.93
C LEU A 191 11.79 -1.26 -1.93
N GLY A 192 10.73 -0.88 -1.22
CA GLY A 192 10.79 0.15 -0.18
C GLY A 192 11.67 -0.26 1.00
N PHE A 193 11.56 -1.51 1.45
CA PHE A 193 12.39 -2.09 2.50
C PHE A 193 13.88 -2.01 2.15
N TRP A 194 14.22 -2.33 0.90
CA TRP A 194 15.57 -2.26 0.37
C TRP A 194 16.11 -0.85 0.17
N LEU A 195 15.25 0.07 -0.28
CA LEU A 195 15.60 1.47 -0.39
C LEU A 195 15.92 2.09 0.98
N LEU A 196 15.22 1.69 2.02
CA LEU A 196 15.51 2.13 3.38
C LEU A 196 16.86 1.60 3.88
N ASP A 197 17.19 0.33 3.60
CA ASP A 197 18.54 -0.20 3.86
C ASP A 197 19.62 0.58 3.08
N ALA A 198 19.34 0.99 1.85
CA ALA A 198 20.29 1.81 1.07
C ALA A 198 20.48 3.20 1.68
N CYS A 199 19.41 3.83 2.18
CA CYS A 199 19.49 5.11 2.88
C CYS A 199 20.33 4.98 4.17
N ASP A 200 20.10 3.93 4.96
CA ASP A 200 20.85 3.67 6.20
C ASP A 200 22.35 3.47 5.92
N ARG A 201 22.70 2.64 4.93
CA ARG A 201 24.08 2.42 4.48
C ARG A 201 24.76 3.69 3.96
N ALA A 202 23.99 4.60 3.37
CA ALA A 202 24.47 5.89 2.88
C ALA A 202 24.59 6.96 3.98
N GLY A 203 24.08 6.68 5.19
CA GLY A 203 23.97 7.67 6.26
C GLY A 203 22.93 8.77 5.97
N ILE A 204 21.96 8.50 5.08
CA ILE A 204 20.91 9.44 4.69
C ILE A 204 19.77 9.37 5.71
N SER A 205 19.40 10.52 6.27
CA SER A 205 18.31 10.61 7.24
C SER A 205 16.94 10.38 6.58
N VAL A 206 16.19 9.42 7.11
CA VAL A 206 14.80 9.15 6.73
C VAL A 206 13.88 9.50 7.91
N PRO A 207 12.85 10.35 7.72
CA PRO A 207 12.37 10.90 6.45
C PRO A 207 12.96 12.27 6.07
N ASP A 208 13.88 12.84 6.86
CA ASP A 208 14.25 14.27 6.77
C ASP A 208 14.97 14.64 5.46
N GLU A 209 15.84 13.77 4.94
CA GLU A 209 16.50 13.96 3.65
C GLU A 209 15.80 13.17 2.54
N VAL A 210 15.37 11.95 2.84
CA VAL A 210 14.61 11.11 1.89
C VAL A 210 13.39 10.55 2.58
N ALA A 211 12.21 10.94 2.09
CA ALA A 211 10.96 10.30 2.44
C ALA A 211 10.68 9.12 1.48
N VAL A 212 10.27 7.99 2.01
CA VAL A 212 9.99 6.77 1.24
C VAL A 212 8.55 6.31 1.48
N VAL A 213 7.84 6.00 0.40
CA VAL A 213 6.51 5.36 0.43
C VAL A 213 6.52 4.13 -0.46
N GLY A 214 6.19 2.98 0.11
CA GLY A 214 5.96 1.73 -0.61
C GLY A 214 4.51 1.56 -1.05
N ALA A 215 4.17 0.35 -1.47
CA ALA A 215 2.81 0.00 -1.86
C ALA A 215 2.54 -1.46 -1.51
N GLU A 216 1.27 -1.74 -1.18
CA GLU A 216 0.67 -3.04 -0.78
C GLU A 216 0.46 -3.21 0.72
N ASN A 217 1.09 -2.37 1.54
CA ASN A 217 1.06 -2.38 3.00
C ASN A 217 1.24 -3.79 3.59
N ASP A 218 2.25 -4.52 3.11
CA ASP A 218 2.70 -5.77 3.72
C ASP A 218 3.24 -5.47 5.12
N ASP A 219 2.51 -5.90 6.14
CA ASP A 219 2.78 -5.55 7.54
C ASP A 219 4.18 -6.01 7.97
N ILE A 220 4.63 -7.19 7.54
CA ILE A 220 5.94 -7.73 7.92
C ILE A 220 7.04 -6.85 7.33
N LEU A 221 7.00 -6.57 6.03
CA LEU A 221 8.01 -5.73 5.38
C LEU A 221 7.99 -4.31 5.93
N CYS A 222 6.79 -3.75 6.11
CA CYS A 222 6.63 -2.38 6.58
C CYS A 222 7.15 -2.18 8.01
N MET A 223 6.92 -3.14 8.90
CA MET A 223 7.32 -3.05 10.31
C MET A 223 8.77 -3.49 10.55
N MET A 224 9.32 -4.36 9.70
CA MET A 224 10.74 -4.74 9.76
C MET A 224 11.67 -3.67 9.22
N ALA A 225 11.19 -2.82 8.30
CA ALA A 225 11.98 -1.73 7.74
C ALA A 225 12.48 -0.76 8.82
N ARG A 226 13.64 -0.13 8.56
CA ARG A 226 14.24 0.86 9.46
C ARG A 226 14.50 2.16 8.71
N PRO A 227 13.79 3.25 9.04
CA PRO A 227 12.59 3.31 9.90
C PRO A 227 11.38 2.56 9.30
N PRO A 228 10.28 2.34 10.06
CA PRO A 228 9.08 1.68 9.53
C PRO A 228 8.52 2.37 8.28
N LEU A 229 8.16 1.57 7.28
CA LEU A 229 7.82 2.01 5.93
C LEU A 229 6.35 2.43 5.81
N SER A 230 6.10 3.68 5.40
CA SER A 230 4.80 4.14 4.93
C SER A 230 4.43 3.43 3.65
N SER A 231 3.17 3.02 3.49
CA SER A 231 2.75 2.26 2.31
C SER A 231 1.30 2.52 1.94
N VAL A 232 0.99 2.39 0.64
CA VAL A 232 -0.39 2.41 0.13
C VAL A 232 -1.07 1.09 0.50
N ALA A 233 -2.10 1.17 1.33
CA ALA A 233 -2.92 0.04 1.74
C ALA A 233 -4.09 -0.20 0.78
N TYR A 234 -4.40 -1.47 0.55
CA TYR A 234 -5.65 -1.88 -0.08
C TYR A 234 -6.17 -3.17 0.56
N ASN A 235 -7.48 -3.39 0.45
CA ASN A 235 -8.13 -4.50 1.11
C ASN A 235 -8.09 -5.77 0.24
N SER A 236 -7.03 -6.57 0.39
CA SER A 236 -6.88 -7.88 -0.28
C SER A 236 -8.03 -8.85 0.05
N THR A 237 -8.53 -8.82 1.29
CA THR A 237 -9.69 -9.61 1.73
C THR A 237 -10.94 -9.23 0.94
N ARG A 238 -11.19 -7.94 0.73
CA ARG A 238 -12.32 -7.47 -0.08
C ARG A 238 -12.18 -7.86 -1.55
N ILE A 239 -10.98 -7.76 -2.12
CA ILE A 239 -10.71 -8.23 -3.49
C ILE A 239 -11.09 -9.71 -3.62
N GLY A 240 -10.66 -10.56 -2.67
CA GLY A 240 -11.01 -11.99 -2.66
C GLY A 240 -12.51 -12.25 -2.53
N TYR A 241 -13.21 -11.49 -1.69
CA TYR A 241 -14.65 -11.59 -1.51
C TYR A 241 -15.40 -11.23 -2.81
N GLU A 242 -15.07 -10.09 -3.43
CA GLU A 242 -15.68 -9.65 -4.70
C GLU A 242 -15.33 -10.60 -5.84
N ALA A 243 -14.13 -11.18 -5.84
CA ALA A 243 -13.71 -12.19 -6.81
C ALA A 243 -14.58 -13.45 -6.74
N ALA A 244 -14.83 -13.97 -5.53
CA ALA A 244 -15.71 -15.12 -5.35
C ALA A 244 -17.15 -14.80 -5.77
N ALA A 245 -17.65 -13.60 -5.43
CA ALA A 245 -18.97 -13.14 -5.84
C ALA A 245 -19.12 -13.03 -7.37
N LEU A 246 -18.10 -12.48 -8.03
CA LEU A 246 -18.08 -12.35 -9.49
C LEU A 246 -17.98 -13.73 -10.16
N LEU A 247 -17.08 -14.61 -9.70
CA LEU A 247 -16.98 -15.96 -10.25
C LEU A 247 -18.28 -16.74 -10.07
N SER A 248 -18.96 -16.64 -8.91
CA SER A 248 -20.28 -17.26 -8.72
C SER A 248 -21.29 -16.84 -9.79
N ARG A 249 -21.34 -15.53 -10.07
CA ARG A 249 -22.23 -14.97 -11.11
C ARG A 249 -21.90 -15.56 -12.48
N ILE A 250 -20.62 -15.65 -12.82
CA ILE A 250 -20.16 -16.17 -14.12
C ILE A 250 -20.48 -17.67 -14.24
N MET A 251 -20.24 -18.47 -13.19
CA MET A 251 -20.58 -19.90 -13.16
C MET A 251 -22.07 -20.16 -13.39
N LYS A 252 -22.94 -19.21 -12.96
CA LYS A 252 -24.39 -19.27 -13.16
C LYS A 252 -24.85 -18.73 -14.53
N GLY A 253 -23.92 -18.41 -15.44
CA GLY A 253 -24.23 -17.86 -16.77
C GLY A 253 -24.59 -16.37 -16.76
N GLY A 254 -24.26 -15.63 -15.70
CA GLY A 254 -24.44 -14.18 -15.65
C GLY A 254 -23.45 -13.41 -16.52
N SER A 255 -23.70 -12.13 -16.72
CA SER A 255 -22.84 -11.27 -17.55
C SER A 255 -21.46 -11.04 -16.92
N VAL A 256 -20.46 -11.01 -17.79
CA VAL A 256 -19.08 -10.63 -17.48
C VAL A 256 -18.94 -9.11 -17.73
N PRO A 257 -18.33 -8.34 -16.81
CA PRO A 257 -18.01 -6.94 -17.06
C PRO A 257 -17.13 -6.77 -18.31
N GLU A 258 -17.44 -5.78 -19.16
CA GLU A 258 -16.61 -5.46 -20.34
C GLU A 258 -15.27 -4.83 -19.93
N GLU A 259 -15.28 -4.03 -18.87
CA GLU A 259 -14.09 -3.37 -18.31
C GLU A 259 -13.59 -4.13 -17.07
N PRO A 260 -12.27 -4.07 -16.77
CA PRO A 260 -11.71 -4.61 -15.55
C PRO A 260 -12.42 -4.07 -14.30
N TYR A 261 -12.75 -4.97 -13.37
CA TYR A 261 -13.31 -4.55 -12.09
C TYR A 261 -12.18 -4.16 -11.13
N LEU A 262 -11.93 -2.86 -11.01
CA LEU A 262 -10.89 -2.31 -10.14
C LEU A 262 -11.47 -1.75 -8.83
N LEU A 263 -10.98 -2.26 -7.71
CA LEU A 263 -11.22 -1.66 -6.40
C LEU A 263 -10.29 -0.47 -6.18
N LYS A 264 -10.71 0.48 -5.35
CA LYS A 264 -9.87 1.63 -4.98
C LYS A 264 -8.95 1.26 -3.81
N PRO A 265 -7.73 1.80 -3.75
CA PRO A 265 -6.89 1.75 -2.56
C PRO A 265 -7.56 2.44 -1.37
N LEU A 266 -7.24 2.00 -0.15
CA LEU A 266 -7.82 2.55 1.08
C LEU A 266 -7.19 3.88 1.48
N GLY A 267 -5.90 4.06 1.23
CA GLY A 267 -5.14 5.14 1.83
C GLY A 267 -3.66 4.85 1.88
N ILE A 268 -2.86 5.87 2.22
CA ILE A 268 -1.50 5.66 2.69
C ILE A 268 -1.55 5.47 4.21
N VAL A 269 -1.00 4.35 4.68
CA VAL A 269 -0.68 4.17 6.09
C VAL A 269 0.67 4.88 6.32
N THR A 270 0.61 6.11 6.82
CA THR A 270 1.81 6.89 7.11
C THR A 270 2.53 6.28 8.32
N ARG A 271 3.80 5.94 8.12
CA ARG A 271 4.77 5.58 9.16
C ARG A 271 5.94 6.57 9.10
N GLN A 272 6.96 6.31 9.90
CA GLN A 272 8.11 7.21 10.03
C GLN A 272 8.81 7.48 8.69
N SER A 273 8.85 6.52 7.75
CA SER A 273 9.60 6.70 6.51
C SER A 273 9.12 7.85 5.61
N SER A 274 7.90 8.37 5.80
CA SER A 274 7.42 9.55 5.06
C SER A 274 6.67 10.57 5.92
N ASP A 275 6.82 10.49 7.25
CA ASP A 275 6.27 11.48 8.17
C ASP A 275 7.21 12.70 8.28
N VAL A 276 7.36 13.41 7.17
CA VAL A 276 8.12 14.66 7.07
C VAL A 276 7.27 15.75 6.47
N VAL A 277 7.61 16.99 6.79
CA VAL A 277 7.21 18.13 5.98
C VAL A 277 8.47 18.87 5.59
N ALA A 278 8.75 18.92 4.28
CA ALA A 278 9.92 19.56 3.73
C ALA A 278 9.78 21.08 3.85
N VAL A 279 10.68 21.69 4.60
CA VAL A 279 10.75 23.13 4.80
C VAL A 279 12.21 23.59 4.72
N ASP A 280 12.44 24.75 4.11
CA ASP A 280 13.79 25.31 3.95
C ASP A 280 14.29 25.96 5.25
N ASP A 281 13.38 26.42 6.11
CA ASP A 281 13.69 27.11 7.37
C ASP A 281 14.12 26.10 8.45
N PRO A 282 15.37 26.18 8.98
CA PRO A 282 15.86 25.23 9.96
C PRO A 282 15.12 25.26 11.32
N GLU A 283 14.61 26.41 11.74
CA GLU A 283 13.87 26.54 13.00
C GLU A 283 12.49 25.89 12.86
N LEU A 284 11.84 26.09 11.72
CA LEU A 284 10.59 25.42 11.37
C LEU A 284 10.78 23.90 11.25
N ALA A 285 11.88 23.45 10.64
CA ALA A 285 12.22 22.03 10.54
C ALA A 285 12.38 21.41 11.94
N LEU A 286 13.06 22.09 12.86
CA LEU A 286 13.18 21.68 14.25
C LEU A 286 11.81 21.61 14.95
N ALA A 287 10.93 22.58 14.70
CA ALA A 287 9.59 22.59 15.27
C ALA A 287 8.75 21.39 14.79
N LEU A 288 8.79 21.10 13.49
CA LEU A 288 8.08 19.97 12.88
C LEU A 288 8.62 18.63 13.37
N ARG A 289 9.95 18.50 13.47
CA ARG A 289 10.61 17.34 14.07
C ARG A 289 10.20 17.13 15.52
N PHE A 290 10.17 18.20 16.31
CA PHE A 290 9.70 18.13 17.69
C PHE A 290 8.26 17.64 17.78
N ILE A 291 7.37 18.12 16.91
CA ILE A 291 5.98 17.64 16.86
C ILE A 291 5.95 16.16 16.51
N ARG A 292 6.63 15.72 15.46
CA ARG A 292 6.70 14.30 15.05
C ARG A 292 7.12 13.38 16.20
N GLU A 293 8.15 13.75 16.94
CA GLU A 293 8.73 12.93 18.01
C GLU A 293 7.92 12.97 19.32
N ASN A 294 7.04 13.97 19.52
CA ASN A 294 6.40 14.22 20.81
C ASN A 294 4.88 14.38 20.77
N ALA A 295 4.23 14.45 19.60
CA ALA A 295 2.78 14.67 19.47
C ALA A 295 1.97 13.66 20.30
N CYS A 296 2.39 12.40 20.29
CA CYS A 296 1.72 11.31 21.02
C CYS A 296 1.94 11.33 22.54
N LYS A 297 2.77 12.25 23.05
CA LYS A 297 3.01 12.45 24.50
C LYS A 297 2.06 13.49 25.12
N GLY A 298 1.09 13.99 24.35
CA GLY A 298 0.10 14.97 24.82
C GLY A 298 0.64 16.40 24.92
N ILE A 299 1.64 16.74 24.11
CA ILE A 299 2.24 18.08 24.08
C ILE A 299 1.24 19.17 23.69
N GLN A 300 1.51 20.39 24.14
CA GLN A 300 0.82 21.60 23.75
C GLN A 300 1.71 22.48 22.87
N VAL A 301 1.13 23.47 22.20
CA VAL A 301 1.89 24.43 21.38
C VAL A 301 2.96 25.15 22.21
N THR A 302 2.71 25.37 23.51
CA THR A 302 3.69 25.94 24.44
C THR A 302 4.95 25.10 24.60
N ASP A 303 4.86 23.78 24.45
CA ASP A 303 6.01 22.89 24.59
C ASP A 303 6.91 22.96 23.35
N ILE A 304 6.31 23.16 22.17
CA ILE A 304 7.05 23.47 20.93
C ILE A 304 7.86 24.75 21.12
N LEU A 305 7.22 25.82 21.62
CA LEU A 305 7.86 27.13 21.82
C LEU A 305 9.01 27.13 22.85
N LYS A 306 9.08 26.12 23.72
CA LYS A 306 10.23 25.92 24.62
C LYS A 306 11.39 25.19 23.94
N ALA A 307 11.10 24.43 22.88
CA ALA A 307 12.06 23.60 22.16
C ALA A 307 12.69 24.32 20.96
N VAL A 308 12.06 25.38 20.45
CA VAL A 308 12.56 26.13 19.29
C VAL A 308 12.67 27.63 19.57
N PRO A 309 13.64 28.34 18.96
CA PRO A 309 13.87 29.77 19.18
C PRO A 309 12.84 30.68 18.45
N MET A 310 11.56 30.30 18.44
CA MET A 310 10.52 30.99 17.70
C MET A 310 9.46 31.62 18.61
N SER A 311 8.96 32.80 18.24
CA SER A 311 7.72 33.33 18.84
C SER A 311 6.49 32.57 18.36
N ARG A 312 5.41 32.56 19.15
CA ARG A 312 4.13 31.92 18.77
C ARG A 312 3.62 32.42 17.43
N THR A 313 3.60 33.73 17.23
CA THR A 313 3.10 34.36 16.00
C THR A 313 3.98 34.00 14.79
N ALA A 314 5.31 33.94 14.96
CA ALA A 314 6.21 33.50 13.91
C ALA A 314 5.96 32.04 13.53
N LEU A 315 5.85 31.15 14.52
CA LEU A 315 5.56 29.73 14.31
C LEU A 315 4.22 29.51 13.59
N GLU A 316 3.16 30.17 14.04
CA GLU A 316 1.84 30.05 13.39
C GLU A 316 1.86 30.56 11.95
N ARG A 317 2.50 31.70 11.70
CA ARG A 317 2.62 32.29 10.37
C ARG A 317 3.45 31.40 9.44
N GLN A 318 4.61 30.93 9.89
CA GLN A 318 5.50 30.11 9.09
C GLN A 318 4.89 28.74 8.80
N MET A 319 4.29 28.06 9.79
CA MET A 319 3.58 26.80 9.52
C MET A 319 2.41 27.00 8.55
N LYS A 320 1.62 28.07 8.70
CA LYS A 320 0.52 28.33 7.78
C LYS A 320 1.01 28.63 6.36
N SER A 321 2.13 29.35 6.23
CA SER A 321 2.71 29.68 4.93
C SER A 321 3.39 28.49 4.24
N ALA A 322 4.09 27.66 5.01
CA ALA A 322 4.88 26.56 4.46
C ALA A 322 4.04 25.29 4.25
N ILE A 323 3.09 25.01 5.14
CA ILE A 323 2.43 23.70 5.23
C ILE A 323 0.90 23.78 5.33
N GLY A 324 0.34 24.99 5.23
CA GLY A 324 -1.11 25.24 5.18
C GLY A 324 -1.86 25.05 6.49
N ARG A 325 -1.20 24.71 7.60
CA ARG A 325 -1.84 24.33 8.87
C ARG A 325 -1.16 24.94 10.10
N SER A 326 -1.90 25.05 11.20
CA SER A 326 -1.41 25.60 12.47
C SER A 326 -0.63 24.56 13.29
N PRO A 327 0.15 24.97 14.30
CA PRO A 327 0.87 24.03 15.17
C PRO A 327 -0.05 23.01 15.84
N LYS A 328 -1.23 23.46 16.28
CA LYS A 328 -2.24 22.58 16.88
C LYS A 328 -2.82 21.58 15.87
N ALA A 329 -3.08 22.04 14.65
CA ALA A 329 -3.56 21.16 13.59
C ALA A 329 -2.50 20.11 13.22
N GLU A 330 -1.22 20.48 13.23
CA GLU A 330 -0.13 19.54 12.97
C GLU A 330 0.00 18.46 14.07
N ILE A 331 -0.06 18.86 15.35
CA ILE A 331 -0.07 17.88 16.46
C ILE A 331 -1.21 16.87 16.26
N ILE A 332 -2.42 17.35 15.97
CA ILE A 332 -3.58 16.48 15.77
C ILE A 332 -3.37 15.57 14.56
N ARG A 333 -2.85 16.07 13.44
CA ARG A 333 -2.56 15.25 12.26
C ARG A 333 -1.60 14.12 12.63
N THR A 334 -0.47 14.42 13.27
CA THR A 334 0.52 13.40 13.68
C THR A 334 -0.10 12.35 14.59
N GLN A 335 -0.95 12.74 15.53
CA GLN A 335 -1.65 11.79 16.41
C GLN A 335 -2.65 10.91 15.64
N ILE A 336 -3.38 11.46 14.67
CA ILE A 336 -4.32 10.71 13.83
C ILE A 336 -3.57 9.72 12.92
N GLU A 337 -2.46 10.12 12.31
CA GLU A 337 -1.64 9.22 11.49
C GLU A 337 -1.07 8.07 12.34
N ARG A 338 -0.58 8.37 13.55
CA ARG A 338 -0.16 7.31 14.49
C ARG A 338 -1.33 6.39 14.89
N ALA A 339 -2.54 6.92 15.02
CA ALA A 339 -3.71 6.12 15.30
C ALA A 339 -4.05 5.16 14.14
N LYS A 340 -4.03 5.65 12.89
CA LYS A 340 -4.22 4.83 11.69
C LYS A 340 -3.19 3.70 11.62
N GLU A 341 -1.92 4.00 11.86
CA GLU A 341 -0.86 3.00 11.90
C GLU A 341 -1.18 1.90 12.92
N LEU A 342 -1.47 2.27 14.18
CA LEU A 342 -1.77 1.29 15.23
C LEU A 342 -3.05 0.50 14.97
N LEU A 343 -4.05 1.10 14.32
CA LEU A 343 -5.27 0.40 13.91
C LEU A 343 -5.00 -0.64 12.81
N ALA A 344 -4.06 -0.34 11.91
CA ALA A 344 -3.71 -1.20 10.77
C ALA A 344 -2.74 -2.33 11.13
N SER A 345 -1.77 -2.10 12.03
CA SER A 345 -0.70 -3.06 12.32
C SER A 345 -0.79 -3.77 13.68
N THR A 346 -1.81 -3.46 14.50
CA THR A 346 -1.91 -4.05 15.85
C THR A 346 -3.32 -4.40 16.28
N ASP A 347 -3.43 -5.40 17.16
CA ASP A 347 -4.67 -5.81 17.83
C ASP A 347 -4.98 -5.01 19.11
N LEU A 348 -4.31 -3.86 19.31
CA LEU A 348 -4.52 -3.04 20.51
C LEU A 348 -5.99 -2.60 20.62
N SER A 349 -6.55 -2.60 21.82
CA SER A 349 -7.88 -2.03 22.05
C SER A 349 -7.90 -0.53 21.76
N LEU A 350 -9.07 0.02 21.43
CA LEU A 350 -9.23 1.47 21.23
C LEU A 350 -8.77 2.28 22.46
N SER A 351 -8.97 1.75 23.67
CA SER A 351 -8.47 2.36 24.90
C SER A 351 -6.94 2.42 24.95
N GLN A 352 -6.25 1.33 24.59
CA GLN A 352 -4.79 1.30 24.54
C GLN A 352 -4.24 2.23 23.45
N ILE A 353 -4.88 2.28 22.27
CA ILE A 353 -4.49 3.20 21.21
C ILE A 353 -4.64 4.64 21.70
N THR A 354 -5.80 4.99 22.26
CA THR A 354 -6.10 6.34 22.80
C THR A 354 -4.98 6.84 23.71
N GLN A 355 -4.53 6.01 24.66
CA GLN A 355 -3.44 6.36 25.57
C GLN A 355 -2.11 6.55 24.84
N ARG A 356 -1.80 5.70 23.86
CA ARG A 356 -0.54 5.76 23.10
C ARG A 356 -0.44 6.94 22.14
N ILE A 357 -1.56 7.51 21.70
CA ILE A 357 -1.59 8.69 20.82
C ILE A 357 -1.77 10.01 21.60
N GLY A 358 -1.73 9.97 22.93
CA GLY A 358 -1.76 11.17 23.77
C GLY A 358 -3.14 11.72 24.09
N PHE A 359 -4.20 10.94 23.88
CA PHE A 359 -5.58 11.32 24.25
C PHE A 359 -5.95 10.77 25.63
N ARG A 360 -6.72 11.54 26.40
CA ARG A 360 -7.22 11.13 27.72
C ARG A 360 -8.49 10.27 27.66
N HIS A 361 -9.35 10.54 26.67
CA HIS A 361 -10.68 9.93 26.58
C HIS A 361 -10.91 9.35 25.18
N THR A 362 -11.30 8.08 25.13
CA THR A 362 -11.54 7.36 23.88
C THR A 362 -12.68 7.98 23.06
N GLN A 363 -13.74 8.46 23.72
CA GLN A 363 -14.85 9.11 23.02
C GLN A 363 -14.41 10.36 22.26
N HIS A 364 -13.56 11.19 22.87
CA HIS A 364 -13.02 12.38 22.21
C HIS A 364 -12.15 12.01 21.00
N PHE A 365 -11.27 11.00 21.16
CA PHE A 365 -10.47 10.47 20.07
C PHE A 365 -11.36 9.94 18.93
N SER A 366 -12.37 9.11 19.22
CA SER A 366 -13.24 8.53 18.19
C SER A 366 -14.01 9.59 17.40
N THR A 367 -14.52 10.64 18.07
CA THR A 367 -15.18 11.76 17.38
C THR A 367 -14.21 12.51 16.47
N LEU A 368 -13.01 12.84 16.98
CA LEU A 368 -12.01 13.56 16.21
C LEU A 368 -11.49 12.73 15.03
N PHE A 369 -11.28 11.43 15.22
CA PHE A 369 -10.89 10.52 14.15
C PHE A 369 -11.94 10.47 13.05
N LYS A 370 -13.23 10.35 13.39
CA LYS A 370 -14.31 10.40 12.41
C LYS A 370 -14.38 11.73 11.66
N GLU A 371 -14.16 12.85 12.36
CA GLU A 371 -14.10 14.17 11.72
C GLU A 371 -12.96 14.29 10.71
N LYS A 372 -11.77 13.73 11.04
CA LYS A 372 -10.57 13.86 10.19
C LYS A 372 -10.44 12.79 9.11
N VAL A 373 -10.97 11.60 9.34
CA VAL A 373 -10.81 10.44 8.46
C VAL A 373 -12.10 10.11 7.69
N GLY A 374 -13.26 10.59 8.16
CA GLY A 374 -14.57 10.34 7.55
C GLY A 374 -15.30 9.11 8.11
N GLU A 375 -14.58 8.22 8.80
CA GLU A 375 -15.10 6.98 9.38
C GLU A 375 -14.61 6.76 10.81
N THR A 376 -15.27 5.88 11.56
CA THR A 376 -14.88 5.57 12.94
C THR A 376 -13.60 4.71 12.99
N PRO A 377 -12.86 4.74 14.12
CA PRO A 377 -11.69 3.86 14.28
C PRO A 377 -11.98 2.36 14.08
N GLY A 378 -13.18 1.91 14.44
CA GLY A 378 -13.61 0.52 14.28
C GLY A 378 -13.90 0.16 12.82
N GLU A 379 -14.54 1.06 12.07
CA GLU A 379 -14.77 0.90 10.63
C GLU A 379 -13.44 0.87 9.87
N PHE A 380 -12.53 1.82 10.17
CA PHE A 380 -11.19 1.86 9.59
C PHE A 380 -10.41 0.56 9.84
N ARG A 381 -10.40 0.07 11.08
CA ARG A 381 -9.75 -1.20 11.42
C ARG A 381 -10.34 -2.35 10.62
N SER A 382 -11.66 -2.44 10.54
CA SER A 382 -12.34 -3.55 9.84
C SER A 382 -12.09 -3.55 8.33
N GLN A 383 -11.58 -2.45 7.76
CA GLN A 383 -11.16 -2.40 6.36
C GLN A 383 -9.70 -2.79 6.16
N MET A 384 -8.87 -2.70 7.19
CA MET A 384 -7.44 -3.04 7.15
C MET A 384 -7.17 -4.53 7.40
N HIS A 385 -8.11 -5.22 8.06
CA HIS A 385 -8.10 -6.66 8.35
C HIS A 385 -9.17 -7.37 7.53
#